data_AF-A0A5J9UAM8-F1
#
_entry.id   AF-A0A5J9UAM8-F1
#
_cell.length_a   1.000
_cell.length_b   1.000
_cell.length_c   1.000
_cell.angle_alpha   90.00
_cell.angle_beta   90.00
_cell.angle_gamma   90.00
#
_symmetry.space_group_name_H-M   'P 1'
#
loop_
_entity.id
_entity.type
_entity.pdbx_description
1 polymer ?
#
loop_
_entity_poly.entity_id
_entity_poly.type
_entity_poly.pdbx_seq_one_letter_code
_entity_poly.pdbx_strand_id
1 'polypeptide(L)'
;MQALFEKLEHGVYSLVRVRDGAMTRYRGYQIPWEWMQDTGIVSQMKLQSVKLAMKYLRRVSSELEAIQGGPDEEELMLQGVRFAFRVHQFAGGFDGDTMRAFQYLKEKASTFRSQRHSVNQHLHQQRLAGRS
;
A
#
# COMPACT_ATOMS: atom_id res chain seq x y z
N MET A 1 -9.43 6.14 2.50
CA MET A 1 -8.82 5.45 1.33
C MET A 1 -8.71 3.94 1.52
N GLN A 2 -8.17 3.46 2.64
CA GLN A 2 -7.94 2.03 2.90
C GLN A 2 -9.21 1.16 2.75
N ALA A 3 -10.29 1.44 3.48
CA ALA A 3 -11.50 0.59 3.46
C ALA A 3 -12.10 0.36 2.06
N LEU A 4 -12.01 1.33 1.16
CA LEU A 4 -12.46 1.17 -0.23
C LEU A 4 -11.55 0.23 -1.01
N PHE A 5 -10.24 0.34 -0.79
CA PHE A 5 -9.27 -0.55 -1.41
C PHE A 5 -9.38 -1.98 -0.88
N GLU A 6 -9.62 -2.17 0.41
CA GLU A 6 -9.85 -3.50 0.99
C GLU A 6 -11.07 -4.19 0.37
N LYS A 7 -12.16 -3.44 0.14
CA LYS A 7 -13.33 -3.95 -0.57
C LYS A 7 -13.00 -4.34 -2.01
N LEU A 8 -12.19 -3.53 -2.71
CA LEU A 8 -11.73 -3.84 -4.06
C LEU A 8 -10.91 -5.14 -4.10
N GLU A 9 -9.90 -5.25 -3.23
CA GLU A 9 -9.05 -6.45 -3.15
C GLU A 9 -9.88 -7.71 -2.87
N HIS A 10 -10.79 -7.62 -1.89
CA HIS A 10 -11.65 -8.75 -1.53
C HIS A 10 -12.61 -9.13 -2.66
N GLY A 11 -13.17 -8.15 -3.36
CA GLY A 11 -14.02 -8.36 -4.53
C GLY A 11 -13.28 -9.05 -5.67
N VAL A 12 -12.08 -8.57 -6.00
CA VAL A 12 -11.23 -9.18 -7.03
C VAL A 12 -10.81 -10.60 -6.66
N TYR A 13 -10.38 -10.82 -5.42
CA TYR A 13 -10.03 -12.16 -4.93
C TYR A 13 -11.22 -13.13 -5.04
N SER A 14 -12.41 -12.70 -4.62
CA SER A 14 -13.61 -13.53 -4.68
C SER A 14 -14.03 -13.83 -6.12
N LEU A 15 -13.95 -12.84 -7.01
CA LEU A 15 -14.23 -13.01 -8.44
C LEU A 15 -13.30 -14.05 -9.08
N VAL A 16 -11.99 -13.91 -8.88
CA VAL A 16 -10.99 -14.84 -9.41
C VAL A 16 -11.21 -16.25 -8.87
N ARG A 17 -11.46 -16.41 -7.56
CA ARG A 17 -11.70 -17.72 -6.94
C ARG A 17 -12.93 -18.42 -7.51
N VAL A 18 -14.04 -17.70 -7.68
CA VAL A 18 -15.29 -18.26 -8.23
C VAL A 18 -15.09 -18.65 -9.70
N ARG A 19 -14.46 -17.77 -10.48
CA ARG A 19 -14.15 -18.00 -11.89
C ARG A 19 -13.28 -19.24 -12.08
N ASP A 20 -12.16 -19.34 -11.36
CA ASP A 20 -11.21 -20.45 -11.50
C ASP A 20 -11.85 -21.79 -11.08
N GLY A 21 -12.67 -21.76 -10.02
CA GLY A 21 -13.45 -22.94 -9.61
C GLY A 21 -14.49 -23.36 -10.65
N ALA A 22 -15.18 -22.41 -11.29
CA ALA A 22 -16.15 -22.69 -12.35
C ALA A 22 -15.46 -23.20 -13.63
N MET A 23 -14.37 -22.57 -14.06
CA MET A 23 -13.58 -23.01 -15.22
C MET A 23 -13.10 -24.45 -15.06
N THR A 24 -12.61 -24.81 -13.87
CA THR A 24 -12.14 -26.18 -13.58
C THR A 24 -13.26 -27.21 -13.77
N ARG A 25 -14.47 -26.91 -13.26
CA ARG A 25 -15.64 -27.80 -13.42
C ARG A 25 -16.10 -27.88 -14.88
N TYR A 26 -16.18 -26.74 -15.57
CA TYR A 26 -16.67 -26.67 -16.94
C TYR A 26 -15.74 -27.46 -17.88
N ARG A 27 -14.43 -27.32 -17.70
CA ARG A 27 -13.43 -28.13 -18.39
C ARG A 27 -13.66 -29.63 -18.16
N GLY A 28 -13.96 -30.04 -16.93
CA GLY A 28 -14.27 -31.44 -16.60
C GLY A 28 -15.53 -31.98 -17.30
N TYR A 29 -16.53 -31.13 -17.51
CA TYR A 29 -17.78 -31.48 -18.21
C TYR A 29 -17.74 -31.24 -19.73
N GLN A 30 -16.57 -30.89 -20.30
CA GLN A 30 -16.44 -30.52 -21.71
C GLN A 30 -17.34 -29.34 -22.13
N ILE A 31 -17.67 -28.45 -21.19
CA ILE A 31 -18.39 -27.20 -21.46
C ILE A 31 -17.35 -26.14 -21.87
N PRO A 32 -17.57 -25.38 -22.96
CA PRO A 32 -16.68 -24.28 -23.33
C PRO A 32 -16.49 -23.29 -22.17
N TRP A 33 -15.24 -22.96 -21.87
CA TRP A 33 -14.85 -22.18 -20.69
C TRP A 33 -13.87 -21.05 -21.03
N GLU A 34 -13.40 -20.99 -22.27
CA GLU A 34 -12.41 -20.03 -22.77
C GLU A 34 -12.92 -18.58 -22.62
N TRP A 35 -14.22 -18.36 -22.76
CA TRP A 35 -14.88 -17.07 -22.54
C TRP A 35 -14.80 -16.59 -21.09
N MET A 36 -14.52 -17.48 -20.12
CA MET A 36 -14.32 -17.14 -18.72
C MET A 36 -12.88 -16.73 -18.41
N GLN A 37 -11.93 -16.90 -19.34
CA GLN A 37 -10.57 -16.41 -19.13
C GLN A 37 -10.59 -14.90 -18.88
N ASP A 38 -9.64 -14.41 -18.09
CA ASP A 38 -9.58 -13.00 -17.75
C ASP A 38 -9.48 -12.16 -19.03
N THR A 39 -10.51 -11.39 -19.34
CA THR A 39 -10.53 -10.47 -20.48
C THR A 39 -9.69 -9.22 -20.23
N GLY A 40 -8.92 -9.22 -19.14
CA GLY A 40 -8.06 -8.12 -18.73
C GLY A 40 -8.73 -7.17 -17.73
N ILE A 41 -9.97 -7.42 -17.30
CA ILE A 41 -10.66 -6.58 -16.31
C ILE A 41 -9.90 -6.56 -14.98
N VAL A 42 -9.44 -7.72 -14.48
CA VAL A 42 -8.65 -7.75 -13.23
C VAL A 42 -7.32 -7.02 -13.43
N SER A 43 -6.68 -7.20 -14.57
CA SER A 43 -5.45 -6.49 -14.94
C SER A 43 -5.67 -4.97 -14.98
N GLN A 44 -6.79 -4.51 -15.53
CA GLN A 44 -7.17 -3.10 -15.53
C GLN A 44 -7.42 -2.58 -14.12
N MET A 45 -8.13 -3.33 -13.27
CA MET A 45 -8.34 -2.96 -11.85
C MET A 45 -7.02 -2.81 -11.10
N LYS A 46 -6.07 -3.74 -11.31
CA LYS A 46 -4.71 -3.64 -10.76
C LYS A 46 -3.98 -2.40 -11.28
N LEU A 47 -4.01 -2.16 -12.59
CA LEU A 47 -3.37 -0.99 -13.20
C LEU A 47 -3.93 0.33 -12.66
N GLN A 48 -5.25 0.46 -12.55
CA GLN A 48 -5.88 1.68 -12.02
C GLN A 48 -5.57 1.86 -10.52
N SER A 49 -5.44 0.76 -9.77
CA SER A 49 -5.02 0.80 -8.37
C SER A 49 -3.60 1.35 -8.23
N VAL A 50 -2.66 0.92 -9.09
CA VAL A 50 -1.29 1.47 -9.12
C VAL A 50 -1.30 2.97 -9.46
N LYS A 51 -2.06 3.39 -10.47
CA LYS A 51 -2.21 4.82 -10.81
C LYS A 51 -2.77 5.63 -9.65
N LEU A 52 -3.74 5.08 -8.91
CA LEU A 52 -4.28 5.71 -7.71
C LEU A 52 -3.23 5.80 -6.60
N ALA A 53 -2.44 4.74 -6.38
CA ALA A 53 -1.33 4.76 -5.44
C ALA A 53 -0.33 5.85 -5.76
N MET A 54 0.02 6.05 -7.04
CA MET A 54 0.90 7.13 -7.45
C MET A 54 0.35 8.51 -7.10
N LYS A 55 -0.92 8.77 -7.43
CA LYS A 55 -1.58 10.03 -7.08
C LYS A 55 -1.61 10.25 -5.57
N TYR A 56 -1.89 9.20 -4.81
CA TYR A 56 -1.93 9.25 -3.36
C TYR A 56 -0.56 9.53 -2.75
N LEU A 57 0.49 8.84 -3.20
CA LEU A 57 1.88 9.05 -2.75
C LEU A 57 2.35 10.48 -3.02
N ARG A 58 2.04 11.03 -4.20
CA ARG A 58 2.33 12.44 -4.52
C ARG A 58 1.59 13.39 -3.60
N ARG A 59 0.30 13.14 -3.34
CA ARG A 59 -0.50 13.97 -2.43
C ARG A 59 0.08 13.93 -1.02
N VAL A 60 0.37 12.74 -0.49
CA VAL A 60 0.98 12.58 0.84
C VAL A 60 2.31 13.33 0.90
N SER A 61 3.16 13.19 -0.12
CA SER A 61 4.46 13.91 -0.15
C SER A 61 4.28 15.43 -0.09
N SER A 62 3.33 15.99 -0.83
CA SER A 62 3.03 17.43 -0.83
C SER A 62 2.44 17.91 0.50
N GLU A 63 1.59 17.12 1.15
CA GLU A 63 1.02 17.47 2.46
C GLU A 63 2.09 17.42 3.56
N LEU A 64 3.00 16.44 3.51
CA LEU A 64 4.12 16.36 4.45
C LEU A 64 5.07 17.56 4.33
N GLU A 65 5.20 18.16 3.14
CA GLU A 65 5.98 19.39 2.95
C GLU A 65 5.25 20.64 3.48
N ALA A 66 3.92 20.60 3.55
CA ALA A 66 3.10 21.70 4.06
C ALA A 66 2.95 21.67 5.59
N ILE A 67 2.91 20.47 6.19
CA ILE A 67 2.82 20.27 7.64
C ILE A 67 4.20 20.51 8.27
N GLN A 68 4.36 21.60 9.01
CA GLN A 68 5.60 21.89 9.74
C GLN A 68 5.71 21.08 11.04
N GLY A 69 6.03 19.79 10.95
CA GLY A 69 6.40 18.95 12.09
C GLY A 69 5.25 18.57 13.03
N GLY A 70 5.18 17.30 13.42
CA GLY A 70 4.25 16.84 14.46
C GLY A 70 3.86 15.37 14.35
N PRO A 71 3.11 14.82 15.32
CA PRO A 71 2.59 13.45 15.27
C PRO A 71 1.71 13.19 14.04
N ASP A 72 1.01 14.21 13.55
CA ASP A 72 0.16 14.13 12.35
C ASP A 72 0.98 13.87 11.07
N GLU A 73 2.21 14.39 11.00
CA GLU A 73 3.14 14.16 9.89
C GLU A 73 3.55 12.68 9.83
N GLU A 74 3.91 12.10 10.98
CA GLU A 74 4.30 10.69 11.09
C GLU A 74 3.14 9.75 10.73
N GLU A 75 1.95 10.03 11.26
CA GLU A 75 0.76 9.22 10.98
C GLU A 75 0.38 9.24 9.50
N LEU A 76 0.37 10.44 8.89
CA LEU A 76 0.06 10.61 7.48
C LEU A 76 1.05 9.87 6.58
N MET A 77 2.34 9.97 6.89
CA MET A 77 3.40 9.25 6.18
C MET A 77 3.22 7.73 6.31
N LEU A 78 2.97 7.20 7.52
CA LEU A 78 2.78 5.77 7.73
C LEU A 78 1.53 5.24 7.03
N GLN A 79 0.45 6.03 7.00
CA GLN A 79 -0.74 5.71 6.22
C GLN A 79 -0.43 5.65 4.73
N GLY A 80 0.34 6.62 4.23
CA GLY A 80 0.95 6.67 2.90
C GLY A 80 1.61 5.36 2.50
N VAL A 81 2.62 4.97 3.28
CA VAL A 81 3.43 3.77 3.04
C VAL A 81 2.60 2.49 3.14
N ARG A 82 1.75 2.34 4.16
CA ARG A 82 0.90 1.15 4.33
C ARG A 82 -0.04 0.94 3.16
N PHE A 83 -0.70 2.01 2.72
CA PHE A 83 -1.59 1.94 1.58
C PHE A 83 -0.85 1.54 0.30
N ALA A 84 0.26 2.22 -0.01
CA ALA A 84 1.03 1.93 -1.21
C ALA A 84 1.61 0.51 -1.20
N PHE A 85 2.14 0.04 -0.06
CA PHE A 85 2.63 -1.34 0.06
C PHE A 85 1.52 -2.36 -0.23
N ARG A 86 0.31 -2.12 0.25
CA ARG A 86 -0.82 -3.01 0.00
C ARG A 86 -1.20 -3.06 -1.49
N VAL A 87 -1.24 -1.90 -2.15
CA VAL A 87 -1.45 -1.83 -3.61
C VAL A 87 -0.34 -2.55 -4.38
N HIS A 88 0.92 -2.41 -3.96
CA HIS A 88 2.05 -3.12 -4.56
C HIS A 88 1.85 -4.64 -4.50
N GLN A 89 1.48 -5.19 -3.34
CA GLN A 89 1.21 -6.63 -3.19
C GLN A 89 0.04 -7.08 -4.07
N PHE A 90 -1.05 -6.30 -4.10
CA PHE A 90 -2.23 -6.60 -4.90
C PHE A 90 -1.95 -6.60 -6.42
N ALA A 91 -1.22 -5.60 -6.91
CA ALA A 91 -0.93 -5.44 -8.33
C ALA A 91 0.22 -6.35 -8.81
N GLY A 92 1.03 -6.88 -7.89
CA GLY A 92 2.24 -7.65 -8.20
C GLY A 92 3.44 -6.78 -8.56
N GLY A 93 3.44 -5.52 -8.10
CA GLY A 93 4.51 -4.56 -8.39
C GLY A 93 4.00 -3.17 -8.77
N PHE A 94 4.95 -2.26 -8.97
CA PHE A 94 4.71 -0.91 -9.47
C PHE A 94 5.47 -0.67 -10.76
N ASP A 95 4.99 0.28 -11.56
CA ASP A 95 5.79 0.88 -12.61
C ASP A 95 6.95 1.71 -12.02
N GLY A 96 7.94 2.04 -12.85
CA GLY A 96 9.17 2.70 -12.41
C GLY A 96 8.93 4.03 -11.70
N ASP A 97 7.95 4.82 -12.14
CA ASP A 97 7.65 6.13 -11.55
C ASP A 97 7.00 5.95 -10.18
N THR A 98 6.01 5.07 -10.11
CA THR A 98 5.30 4.77 -8.85
C THR A 98 6.23 4.15 -7.81
N MET A 99 7.16 3.28 -8.23
CA MET A 99 8.16 2.69 -7.34
C MET A 99 9.10 3.76 -6.75
N ARG A 100 9.56 4.72 -7.54
CA ARG A 100 10.39 5.83 -7.04
C ARG A 100 9.65 6.68 -6.01
N ALA A 101 8.39 7.01 -6.26
CA ALA A 101 7.58 7.77 -5.31
C ALA A 101 7.35 7.00 -3.99
N PHE A 102 7.13 5.68 -4.07
CA PHE A 102 6.97 4.83 -2.90
C PHE A 102 8.25 4.76 -2.06
N GLN A 103 9.40 4.57 -2.72
CA GLN A 103 10.69 4.44 -2.05
C GLN A 103 11.09 5.75 -1.35
N TYR A 104 10.86 6.91 -1.98
CA TYR A 104 11.05 8.22 -1.34
C TYR A 104 10.28 8.34 -0.02
N LEU A 105 8.98 7.98 -0.05
CA LEU A 105 8.14 8.09 1.14
C LEU A 105 8.57 7.10 2.24
N LYS A 106 8.96 5.89 1.86
CA LYS A 106 9.48 4.86 2.76
C LYS A 106 10.80 5.26 3.41
N GLU A 107 11.69 5.93 2.69
CA GLU A 107 12.95 6.42 3.25
C GLU A 107 12.70 7.51 4.28
N LYS A 108 11.88 8.52 3.96
CA LYS A 108 11.43 9.52 4.94
C LYS A 108 10.84 8.86 6.19
N ALA A 109 10.00 7.83 6.02
CA ALA A 109 9.43 7.07 7.12
C ALA A 109 10.47 6.48 8.08
N SER A 110 11.51 5.87 7.51
CA SER A 110 12.57 5.22 8.28
C SER A 110 13.40 6.22 9.08
N THR A 111 13.60 7.42 8.54
CA THR A 111 14.33 8.50 9.21
C THR A 111 13.58 9.00 10.45
N PHE A 112 12.27 9.23 10.35
CA PHE A 112 11.44 9.64 11.50
C PHE A 112 11.49 8.63 12.64
N ARG A 113 11.36 7.34 12.31
CA ARG A 113 11.42 6.27 13.32
C ARG A 113 12.77 6.24 14.03
N SER A 114 13.86 6.44 13.29
CA SER A 114 15.22 6.43 13.83
C SER A 114 15.48 7.63 14.75
N GLN A 115 15.02 8.82 14.36
CA GLN A 115 15.12 10.03 15.18
C GLN A 115 14.36 9.89 16.52
N ARG A 116 13.14 9.34 16.51
CA ARG A 116 12.38 9.08 17.75
C ARG A 116 13.07 8.09 18.68
N HIS A 117 13.67 7.03 18.14
CA HIS A 117 14.40 6.06 18.97
C HIS A 117 15.60 6.71 19.66
N SER A 118 16.34 7.59 18.96
CA SER A 118 17.44 8.35 19.54
C SER A 118 16.96 9.33 20.63
N VAL A 119 15.93 10.12 20.35
CA VAL A 119 15.37 11.10 21.31
C VAL A 119 14.83 10.42 22.58
N ASN A 120 14.10 9.30 22.43
CA ASN A 120 13.58 8.57 23.58
C ASN A 120 14.69 7.93 24.43
N GLN A 121 15.77 7.43 23.82
CA GLN A 121 16.92 6.92 24.56
C GLN A 121 17.63 8.03 25.35
N HIS A 122 17.81 9.21 24.74
CA HIS A 122 18.39 10.37 25.41
C HIS A 122 17.56 10.86 26.60
N LEU A 123 16.22 10.94 26.44
CA LEU A 123 15.32 11.31 27.54
C LEU A 123 15.35 10.29 28.69
N HIS A 124 15.49 9.00 28.38
CA HIS A 124 15.56 7.96 29.39
C HIS A 124 16.88 8.05 30.18
N GLN A 125 18.01 8.31 29.52
CA GLN A 125 19.30 8.53 30.19
C GLN A 125 19.30 9.78 31.08
N GLN A 126 18.70 10.88 30.63
CA GLN A 126 18.60 12.11 31.45
C GLN A 126 17.73 11.92 32.70
N ARG A 127 16.63 11.16 32.63
CA ARG A 127 15.80 10.84 33.82
C ARG A 127 16.52 9.96 34.83
N LEU A 128 17.43 9.11 34.38
CA LEU A 128 18.25 8.26 35.26
C LEU A 128 19.38 9.08 35.92
N ALA A 129 19.96 10.05 35.20
CA ALA A 129 20.99 10.93 35.74
C ALA A 129 20.47 11.96 36.76
N GLY A 130 19.25 12.49 36.57
CA GLY A 130 18.66 13.50 37.47
C GLY A 130 18.06 12.96 38.78
N ARG A 131 18.24 11.68 39.09
CA ARG A 131 17.76 11.02 40.32
C ARG A 131 18.87 10.76 41.36
N SER A 132 20.09 11.25 41.12
CA SER A 132 21.25 11.11 42.01
C SER A 132 21.47 12.37 42.84
#